data_AF-A0A1B7MQB2-F1
#
_entry.id   AF-A0A1B7MQB2-F1
#
_cell.length_a   1.000
_cell.length_b   1.000
_cell.length_c   1.000
_cell.angle_alpha   90.00
_cell.angle_beta   90.00
_cell.angle_gamma   90.00
#
_symmetry.space_group_name_H-M   'P 1'
#
loop_
_entity.id
_entity.type
_entity.pdbx_description
1 polymer ?
#
loop_
_entity_poly.entity_id
_entity_poly.type
_entity_poly.pdbx_seq_one_letter_code
_entity_poly.pdbx_strand_id
1 'polypeptide(L)'
;MDQESMVFTYDLHAGSAPLQFFVLIEPVADQPNHYSFSISMKAGYVERAICSPVTLRLSIDPRQLDFSVFIFPPRTSLPAGCLYHLRVWLRAAGIDHRIFSDNDLWVGRDPDFRCVGDASFAVLRNATQDMLIYQGTAGRAHVSFIIKWKIVEVGLYSLSLEYEAGGVGRTLFEDCYLKLECEPQIVTFMIYTIPVSSTPFGASHRLRVWLRTPFVSLSPASSAISSGESYIYQRIWKSDDFKIGAGLNFEVLSSKLVMGVRDPDSPRVERDHPRLVPRLPQPPVNAVDHGYDR
;
A
#
# COMPACT_ATOMS: atom_id res chain seq x y z
N MET A 1 -14.04 -34.48 -4.37
CA MET A 1 -13.28 -34.03 -5.55
C MET A 1 -12.65 -32.73 -5.14
N ASP A 2 -11.33 -32.71 -5.01
CA ASP A 2 -10.61 -31.50 -4.66
C ASP A 2 -10.79 -30.52 -5.83
N GLN A 3 -11.48 -29.40 -5.58
CA GLN A 3 -11.60 -28.35 -6.58
C GLN A 3 -10.25 -27.62 -6.63
N GLU A 4 -9.60 -27.67 -7.78
CA GLU A 4 -8.29 -27.05 -8.00
C GLU A 4 -8.40 -25.52 -8.10
N SER A 5 -7.41 -24.81 -7.57
CA SER A 5 -7.22 -23.37 -7.80
C SER A 5 -6.76 -23.11 -9.23
N MET A 6 -7.20 -22.01 -9.83
CA MET A 6 -6.91 -21.67 -11.22
C MET A 6 -6.32 -20.27 -11.32
N VAL A 7 -5.31 -20.10 -12.18
CA VAL A 7 -4.64 -18.81 -12.38
C VAL A 7 -4.68 -18.43 -13.86
N PHE A 8 -5.21 -17.24 -14.14
CA PHE A 8 -5.20 -16.63 -15.46
C PHE A 8 -4.18 -15.50 -15.49
N THR A 9 -3.21 -15.59 -16.39
CA THR A 9 -2.08 -14.64 -16.49
C THR A 9 -2.25 -13.71 -17.68
N TYR A 10 -2.02 -12.42 -17.47
CA TYR A 10 -2.13 -11.39 -18.50
C TYR A 10 -0.90 -10.48 -18.50
N ASP A 11 -0.20 -10.42 -19.64
CA ASP A 11 0.95 -9.54 -19.83
C ASP A 11 0.51 -8.18 -20.38
N LEU A 12 0.85 -7.11 -19.68
CA LEU A 12 0.51 -5.73 -20.03
C LEU A 12 1.75 -4.84 -19.99
N HIS A 13 1.67 -3.68 -20.65
CA HIS A 13 2.69 -2.63 -20.56
C HIS A 13 2.07 -1.33 -20.07
N ALA A 14 2.58 -0.79 -18.96
CA ALA A 14 2.31 0.54 -18.47
C ALA A 14 3.39 1.50 -18.97
N GLY A 15 3.18 2.06 -20.16
CA GLY A 15 4.23 2.78 -20.88
C GLY A 15 5.38 1.82 -21.20
N SER A 16 6.55 2.03 -20.59
CA SER A 16 7.72 1.16 -20.74
C SER A 16 7.92 0.15 -19.59
N ALA A 17 7.00 0.11 -18.61
CA ALA A 17 7.04 -0.84 -17.51
C ALA A 17 6.25 -2.11 -17.86
N PRO A 18 6.89 -3.30 -17.94
CA PRO A 18 6.19 -4.56 -18.13
C PRO A 18 5.50 -4.98 -16.83
N LEU A 19 4.26 -5.44 -16.96
CA LEU A 19 3.40 -5.89 -15.87
C LEU A 19 2.84 -7.27 -16.20
N GLN A 20 2.67 -8.11 -15.18
CA GLN A 20 1.88 -9.33 -15.28
C GLN A 20 0.77 -9.25 -14.25
N PHE A 21 -0.47 -9.46 -14.68
CA PHE A 21 -1.62 -9.61 -13.79
C PHE A 21 -2.00 -11.07 -13.67
N PHE A 22 -2.33 -11.49 -12.45
CA PHE A 22 -2.81 -12.83 -12.16
C PHE A 22 -4.21 -12.73 -11.58
N VAL A 23 -5.18 -13.38 -12.22
CA VAL A 23 -6.52 -13.59 -11.66
C VAL A 23 -6.54 -15.00 -11.11
N LEU A 24 -6.53 -15.12 -9.79
CA LEU A 24 -6.59 -16.38 -9.07
C LEU A 24 -8.05 -16.68 -8.68
N ILE A 25 -8.48 -17.90 -8.94
CA ILE A 25 -9.82 -18.39 -8.65
C ILE A 25 -9.69 -19.61 -7.75
N GLU A 26 -10.29 -19.55 -6.58
CA GLU A 26 -10.23 -20.60 -5.57
C GLU A 26 -11.65 -21.00 -5.16
N PRO A 27 -11.94 -22.29 -5.00
CA PRO A 27 -13.22 -22.71 -4.44
C PRO A 27 -13.36 -22.21 -3.00
N VAL A 28 -14.55 -21.75 -2.63
CA VAL A 28 -14.85 -21.40 -1.24
C VAL A 28 -15.19 -22.68 -0.48
N ALA A 29 -14.47 -22.92 0.61
CA ALA A 29 -14.71 -24.07 1.49
C ALA A 29 -16.18 -24.11 1.92
N ASP A 30 -16.76 -25.32 1.91
CA ASP A 30 -18.13 -25.61 2.32
C ASP A 30 -19.25 -24.89 1.52
N GLN A 31 -18.92 -24.22 0.41
CA GLN A 31 -19.89 -23.53 -0.44
C GLN A 31 -19.80 -24.02 -1.89
N PRO A 32 -20.64 -24.99 -2.29
CA PRO A 32 -20.59 -25.52 -3.65
C PRO A 32 -20.88 -24.39 -4.65
N ASN A 33 -20.13 -24.41 -5.75
CA ASN A 33 -20.22 -23.43 -6.84
C ASN A 33 -19.87 -21.98 -6.44
N HIS A 34 -19.35 -21.73 -5.25
CA HIS A 34 -18.85 -20.41 -4.85
C HIS A 34 -17.34 -20.39 -4.99
N TYR A 35 -16.84 -19.31 -5.61
CA TYR A 35 -15.43 -19.13 -5.88
C TYR A 35 -14.99 -17.75 -5.42
N SER A 36 -13.84 -17.71 -4.75
CA SER A 36 -13.11 -16.50 -4.42
C SER A 36 -12.23 -16.12 -5.60
N PHE A 37 -12.40 -14.91 -6.10
CA PHE A 37 -11.56 -14.32 -7.13
C PHE A 37 -10.63 -13.34 -6.44
N SER A 38 -9.34 -13.43 -6.69
CA SER A 38 -8.36 -12.46 -6.25
C SER A 38 -7.51 -11.99 -7.43
N ILE A 39 -6.93 -10.80 -7.29
CA ILE A 39 -6.07 -10.22 -8.32
C ILE A 39 -4.78 -9.71 -7.72
N SER A 40 -3.66 -10.20 -8.27
CA SER A 40 -2.33 -9.69 -8.00
C SER A 40 -1.70 -9.13 -9.26
N MET A 41 -0.70 -8.27 -9.06
CA MET A 41 0.12 -7.72 -10.12
C MET A 41 1.58 -7.93 -9.75
N LYS A 42 2.35 -8.43 -10.70
CA LYS A 42 3.80 -8.45 -10.68
C LYS A 42 4.35 -7.37 -11.59
N ALA A 43 5.31 -6.60 -11.07
CA ALA A 43 6.11 -5.67 -11.84
C ALA A 43 7.55 -5.69 -11.33
N GLY A 44 8.50 -5.98 -12.22
CA GLY A 44 9.86 -6.34 -11.81
C GLY A 44 9.86 -7.65 -11.01
N TYR A 45 10.56 -7.67 -9.89
CA TYR A 45 10.68 -8.84 -9.02
C TYR A 45 9.66 -8.90 -7.88
N VAL A 46 8.62 -8.04 -7.91
CA VAL A 46 7.62 -7.95 -6.84
C VAL A 46 6.23 -8.19 -7.37
N GLU A 47 5.54 -9.14 -6.76
CA GLU A 47 4.11 -9.38 -6.90
C GLU A 47 3.37 -8.91 -5.63
N ARG A 48 2.22 -8.26 -5.81
CA ARG A 48 1.34 -7.84 -4.70
C ARG A 48 -0.13 -7.92 -5.08
N ALA A 49 -0.99 -8.10 -4.08
CA ALA A 49 -2.43 -7.94 -4.26
C ALA A 49 -2.78 -6.49 -4.64
N ILE A 50 -3.78 -6.33 -5.53
CA ILE A 50 -4.25 -5.02 -5.98
C ILE A 50 -5.61 -4.67 -5.35
N CYS A 51 -6.55 -5.61 -5.37
CA CYS A 51 -7.90 -5.43 -4.87
C CYS A 51 -8.20 -6.46 -3.77
N SER A 52 -9.20 -6.15 -2.93
CA SER A 52 -9.80 -7.16 -2.07
C SER A 52 -10.44 -8.27 -2.92
N PRO A 53 -10.35 -9.54 -2.49
CA PRO A 53 -11.02 -10.65 -3.16
C PRO A 53 -12.54 -10.44 -3.26
N VAL A 54 -13.14 -10.99 -4.31
CA VAL A 54 -14.60 -10.99 -4.51
C VAL A 54 -15.09 -12.43 -4.65
N THR A 55 -16.22 -12.75 -4.00
CA THR A 55 -16.83 -14.07 -4.10
C THR A 55 -17.97 -14.06 -5.12
N LEU A 56 -17.94 -14.98 -6.06
CA LEU A 56 -18.99 -15.16 -7.07
C LEU A 56 -19.49 -16.60 -7.06
N ARG A 57 -20.78 -16.76 -7.34
CA ARG A 57 -21.37 -18.06 -7.62
C ARG A 57 -21.29 -18.32 -9.11
N LEU A 58 -20.69 -19.44 -9.49
CA LEU A 58 -20.54 -19.86 -10.89
C LEU A 58 -21.50 -20.98 -11.24
N SER A 59 -22.10 -20.90 -12.41
CA SER A 59 -22.89 -22.00 -13.01
C SER A 59 -22.20 -22.60 -14.23
N ILE A 60 -20.98 -22.13 -14.50
CA ILE A 60 -20.11 -22.49 -15.61
C ILE A 60 -18.80 -23.02 -15.04
N ASP A 61 -18.14 -23.92 -15.78
CA ASP A 61 -16.83 -24.43 -15.39
C ASP A 61 -15.85 -23.23 -15.29
N PRO A 62 -15.18 -23.01 -14.14
CA PRO A 62 -14.24 -21.91 -13.99
C PRO A 62 -13.08 -21.94 -15.00
N ARG A 63 -12.77 -23.10 -15.60
CA ARG A 63 -11.76 -23.26 -16.66
C ARG A 63 -12.16 -22.62 -17.99
N GLN A 64 -13.44 -22.32 -18.17
CA GLN A 64 -13.99 -21.71 -19.39
C GLN A 64 -14.20 -20.20 -19.24
N LEU A 65 -13.81 -19.62 -18.11
CA LEU A 65 -13.92 -18.19 -17.88
C LEU A 65 -12.96 -17.43 -18.80
N ASP A 66 -13.44 -16.29 -19.29
CA ASP A 66 -12.65 -15.35 -20.08
C ASP A 66 -12.64 -14.00 -19.38
N PHE A 67 -11.47 -13.34 -19.35
CA PHE A 67 -11.33 -12.03 -18.73
C PHE A 67 -10.75 -11.02 -19.70
N SER A 68 -11.29 -9.81 -19.66
CA SER A 68 -10.67 -8.62 -20.23
C SER A 68 -10.01 -7.81 -19.13
N VAL A 69 -8.68 -7.84 -19.10
CA VAL A 69 -7.81 -7.10 -18.17
C VAL A 69 -7.17 -5.95 -18.93
N PHE A 70 -7.43 -4.71 -18.49
CA PHE A 70 -6.81 -3.55 -19.12
C PHE A 70 -6.54 -2.43 -18.13
N ILE A 71 -5.53 -1.63 -18.45
CA ILE A 71 -5.19 -0.41 -17.75
C ILE A 71 -5.32 0.78 -18.70
N PHE A 72 -5.63 1.95 -18.17
CA PHE A 72 -5.62 3.19 -18.94
C PHE A 72 -5.13 4.35 -18.09
N PRO A 73 -4.31 5.26 -18.65
CA PRO A 73 -3.82 6.40 -17.90
C PRO A 73 -4.94 7.44 -17.71
N PRO A 74 -5.02 8.12 -16.56
CA PRO A 74 -5.83 9.33 -16.45
C PRO A 74 -5.14 10.50 -17.16
N ARG A 75 -5.84 11.64 -17.27
CA ARG A 75 -5.34 12.83 -17.98
C ARG A 75 -4.03 13.38 -17.41
N THR A 76 -3.84 13.28 -16.10
CA THR A 76 -2.71 13.92 -15.39
C THR A 76 -2.22 13.04 -14.25
N SER A 77 -0.91 12.95 -14.07
CA SER A 77 -0.27 12.27 -12.93
C SER A 77 1.11 12.87 -12.65
N LEU A 78 1.55 12.76 -11.40
CA LEU A 78 2.89 13.16 -10.96
C LEU A 78 3.48 12.05 -10.07
N PRO A 79 4.58 11.39 -10.46
CA PRO A 79 5.30 11.56 -11.73
C PRO A 79 4.45 11.21 -12.96
N ALA A 80 4.76 11.84 -14.09
CA ALA A 80 4.01 11.65 -15.33
C ALA A 80 4.13 10.20 -15.83
N GLY A 81 3.07 9.68 -16.45
CA GLY A 81 3.04 8.35 -17.05
C GLY A 81 3.07 7.19 -16.05
N CYS A 82 2.89 7.47 -14.75
CA CYS A 82 3.02 6.45 -13.70
C CYS A 82 1.70 6.05 -13.05
N LEU A 83 0.59 6.77 -13.30
CA LEU A 83 -0.72 6.43 -12.76
C LEU A 83 -1.59 5.78 -13.83
N TYR A 84 -2.28 4.72 -13.45
CA TYR A 84 -3.21 4.00 -14.29
C TYR A 84 -4.48 3.64 -13.51
N HIS A 85 -5.57 3.46 -14.25
CA HIS A 85 -6.79 2.86 -13.75
C HIS A 85 -6.88 1.42 -14.29
N LEU A 86 -7.01 0.45 -13.39
CA LEU A 86 -7.19 -0.96 -13.71
C LEU A 86 -8.68 -1.29 -13.83
N ARG A 87 -9.05 -2.06 -14.86
CA ARG A 87 -10.36 -2.70 -14.95
C ARG A 87 -10.20 -4.16 -15.33
N VAL A 88 -10.95 -5.01 -14.64
CA VAL A 88 -11.07 -6.43 -14.98
C VAL A 88 -12.53 -6.78 -15.12
N TRP A 89 -12.86 -7.29 -16.30
CA TRP A 89 -14.19 -7.77 -16.65
C TRP A 89 -14.14 -9.27 -16.87
N LEU A 90 -15.05 -9.99 -16.23
CA LEU A 90 -15.33 -11.39 -16.51
C LEU A 90 -16.38 -11.46 -17.62
N ARG A 91 -16.11 -12.22 -18.67
CA ARG A 91 -17.01 -12.43 -19.80
C ARG A 91 -17.61 -13.84 -19.71
N ALA A 92 -18.93 -13.91 -19.63
CA ALA A 92 -19.64 -15.19 -19.48
C ALA A 92 -20.93 -15.16 -20.30
N ALA A 93 -21.08 -16.10 -21.24
CA ALA A 93 -22.28 -16.24 -22.08
C ALA A 93 -22.72 -14.92 -22.76
N GLY A 94 -21.76 -14.11 -23.21
CA GLY A 94 -22.02 -12.81 -23.85
C GLY A 94 -22.37 -11.67 -22.89
N ILE A 95 -22.29 -11.89 -21.58
CA ILE A 95 -22.48 -10.87 -20.55
C ILE A 95 -21.13 -10.52 -19.92
N ASP A 96 -20.85 -9.23 -19.80
CA ASP A 96 -19.60 -8.71 -19.23
C ASP A 96 -19.86 -8.18 -17.80
N HIS A 97 -19.15 -8.74 -16.82
CA HIS A 97 -19.24 -8.39 -15.40
C HIS A 97 -17.95 -7.71 -14.94
N ARG A 98 -18.00 -6.46 -14.49
CA ARG A 98 -16.83 -5.82 -13.89
C ARG A 98 -16.59 -6.37 -12.48
N ILE A 99 -15.50 -7.10 -12.29
CA ILE A 99 -15.18 -7.76 -11.01
C ILE A 99 -14.13 -7.01 -10.21
N PHE A 100 -13.18 -6.33 -10.87
CA PHE A 100 -12.17 -5.51 -10.20
C PHE A 100 -12.02 -4.14 -10.84
N SER A 101 -11.72 -3.16 -9.99
CA SER A 101 -11.46 -1.78 -10.38
C SER A 101 -10.54 -1.11 -9.37
N ASP A 102 -9.45 -0.54 -9.85
CA ASP A 102 -8.58 0.35 -9.07
C ASP A 102 -8.32 1.62 -9.88
N ASN A 103 -8.30 2.78 -9.22
CA ASN A 103 -8.00 4.08 -9.82
C ASN A 103 -6.66 4.65 -9.35
N ASP A 104 -5.95 3.95 -8.46
CA ASP A 104 -4.69 4.39 -7.86
C ASP A 104 -3.59 3.35 -8.12
N LEU A 105 -3.53 2.78 -9.33
CA LEU A 105 -2.45 1.88 -9.72
C LEU A 105 -1.23 2.69 -10.16
N TRP A 106 -0.25 2.82 -9.27
CA TRP A 106 0.98 3.57 -9.53
C TRP A 106 2.15 2.66 -9.81
N VAL A 107 2.63 2.69 -11.05
CA VAL A 107 3.74 1.90 -11.53
C VAL A 107 4.43 2.60 -12.69
N GLY A 108 5.75 2.48 -12.78
CA GLY A 108 6.52 3.06 -13.88
C GLY A 108 7.95 2.56 -13.92
N ARG A 109 8.57 2.67 -15.09
CA ARG A 109 9.98 2.40 -15.31
C ARG A 109 10.73 3.72 -15.30
N ASP A 110 11.69 3.84 -14.40
CA ASP A 110 12.51 5.04 -14.19
C ASP A 110 11.71 6.36 -14.19
N PRO A 111 10.69 6.52 -13.31
CA PRO A 111 9.94 7.77 -13.21
C PRO A 111 10.84 8.97 -12.92
N ASP A 112 10.57 10.10 -13.55
CA ASP A 112 11.27 11.34 -13.22
C ASP A 112 10.72 11.96 -11.93
N PHE A 113 11.23 11.55 -10.77
CA PHE A 113 10.82 12.12 -9.49
C PHE A 113 11.20 13.60 -9.30
N ARG A 114 12.07 14.17 -10.14
CA ARG A 114 12.45 15.60 -10.06
C ARG A 114 11.31 16.52 -10.46
N CYS A 115 10.30 16.01 -11.18
CA CYS A 115 9.10 16.78 -11.51
C CYS A 115 8.16 16.99 -10.30
N VAL A 116 8.40 16.30 -9.18
CA VAL A 116 7.63 16.47 -7.95
C VAL A 116 8.17 17.69 -7.20
N GLY A 117 7.53 18.84 -7.42
CA GLY A 117 7.88 20.10 -6.76
C GLY A 117 7.84 20.01 -5.23
N ASP A 118 8.73 20.75 -4.58
CA ASP A 118 8.86 20.89 -3.12
C ASP A 118 9.06 19.57 -2.35
N ALA A 119 9.36 18.47 -3.04
CA ALA A 119 9.56 17.18 -2.40
C ALA A 119 10.88 17.13 -1.62
N SER A 120 10.82 16.65 -0.38
CA SER A 120 11.99 16.24 0.40
C SER A 120 12.12 14.73 0.36
N PHE A 121 13.22 14.25 -0.22
CA PHE A 121 13.52 12.83 -0.41
C PHE A 121 14.33 12.29 0.75
N ALA A 122 13.95 11.10 1.23
CA ALA A 122 14.73 10.38 2.23
C ALA A 122 15.88 9.60 1.57
N VAL A 123 16.99 9.51 2.27
CA VAL A 123 18.22 8.83 1.80
C VAL A 123 18.44 7.60 2.65
N LEU A 124 18.76 6.47 2.01
CA LEU A 124 19.14 5.24 2.72
C LEU A 124 20.43 5.50 3.53
N ARG A 125 20.39 5.18 4.83
CA ARG A 125 21.52 5.38 5.75
C ARG A 125 22.05 4.09 6.34
N ASN A 126 21.15 3.15 6.62
CA ASN A 126 21.53 1.86 7.16
C ASN A 126 20.68 0.76 6.53
N ALA A 127 21.29 -0.40 6.33
CA ALA A 127 20.65 -1.59 5.79
C ALA A 127 21.16 -2.81 6.56
N THR A 128 20.22 -3.53 7.18
CA THR A 128 20.44 -4.87 7.74
C THR A 128 19.66 -5.88 6.91
N GLN A 129 19.72 -7.16 7.29
CA GLN A 129 19.02 -8.22 6.57
C GLN A 129 17.49 -8.03 6.60
N ASP A 130 16.95 -7.51 7.69
CA ASP A 130 15.53 -7.40 7.98
C ASP A 130 15.01 -5.96 8.00
N MET A 131 15.90 -4.96 7.90
CA MET A 131 15.53 -3.56 8.09
C MET A 131 16.31 -2.61 7.20
N LEU A 132 15.63 -1.58 6.67
CA LEU A 132 16.23 -0.47 5.94
C LEU A 132 15.84 0.84 6.63
N ILE A 133 16.84 1.67 6.96
CA ILE A 133 16.62 2.97 7.60
C ILE A 133 16.93 4.08 6.60
N TYR A 134 15.91 4.85 6.27
CA TYR A 134 16.00 6.06 5.45
C TYR A 134 15.91 7.29 6.33
N GLN A 135 16.70 8.32 6.06
CA GLN A 135 16.63 9.60 6.76
C GLN A 135 16.20 10.71 5.80
N GLY A 136 15.21 11.48 6.20
CA GLY A 136 14.70 12.63 5.46
C GLY A 136 14.39 13.81 6.37
N THR A 137 13.81 14.85 5.78
CA THR A 137 13.32 16.02 6.52
C THR A 137 11.85 16.27 6.17
N ALA A 138 11.03 16.60 7.16
CA ALA A 138 9.64 17.02 6.95
C ALA A 138 9.31 18.16 7.91
N GLY A 139 8.93 19.32 7.38
CA GLY A 139 8.59 20.49 8.22
C GLY A 139 9.76 20.94 9.11
N ARG A 140 11.00 20.86 8.61
CA ARG A 140 12.27 21.05 9.34
C ARG A 140 12.60 19.98 10.39
N ALA A 141 11.73 19.00 10.65
CA ALA A 141 12.05 17.89 11.53
C ALA A 141 12.90 16.86 10.78
N HIS A 142 13.95 16.37 11.43
CA HIS A 142 14.67 15.18 10.96
C HIS A 142 13.82 13.94 11.25
N VAL A 143 13.61 13.11 10.24
CA VAL A 143 12.74 11.92 10.31
C VAL A 143 13.51 10.70 9.84
N SER A 144 13.50 9.65 10.65
CA SER A 144 13.93 8.31 10.27
C SER A 144 12.71 7.52 9.82
N PHE A 145 12.71 7.03 8.58
CA PHE A 145 11.75 6.08 8.05
C PHE A 145 12.35 4.68 8.13
N ILE A 146 11.74 3.80 8.90
CA ILE A 146 12.28 2.49 9.24
C ILE A 146 11.40 1.44 8.60
N ILE A 147 11.93 0.79 7.57
CA ILE A 147 11.25 -0.28 6.84
C ILE A 147 11.71 -1.62 7.43
N LYS A 148 10.77 -2.49 7.77
CA LYS A 148 11.06 -3.82 8.31
C LYS A 148 10.40 -4.90 7.46
N TRP A 149 11.18 -5.94 7.19
CA TRP A 149 10.75 -7.16 6.50
C TRP A 149 10.54 -8.28 7.50
N LYS A 150 9.45 -9.02 7.34
CA LYS A 150 9.20 -10.27 8.07
C LYS A 150 8.85 -11.35 7.06
N ILE A 151 9.60 -12.45 7.06
CA ILE A 151 9.23 -13.62 6.26
C ILE A 151 7.93 -14.22 6.79
N VAL A 152 6.98 -14.48 5.90
CA VAL A 152 5.69 -15.13 6.20
C VAL A 152 5.77 -16.59 5.76
N GLU A 153 6.20 -16.80 4.52
CA GLU A 153 6.50 -18.09 3.92
C GLU A 153 7.61 -17.89 2.87
N VAL A 154 8.09 -18.97 2.24
CA VAL A 154 9.16 -18.89 1.25
C VAL A 154 8.73 -17.98 0.09
N GLY A 155 9.45 -16.88 -0.10
CA GLY A 155 9.17 -15.89 -1.14
C GLY A 155 8.06 -14.89 -0.78
N LEU A 156 7.31 -15.05 0.31
CA LEU A 156 6.29 -14.10 0.76
C LEU A 156 6.76 -13.37 2.02
N TYR A 157 6.70 -12.05 1.98
CA TYR A 157 7.13 -11.19 3.06
C TYR A 157 6.02 -10.22 3.46
N SER A 158 5.91 -9.96 4.77
CA SER A 158 5.18 -8.81 5.31
C SER A 158 6.14 -7.65 5.46
N LEU A 159 5.76 -6.51 4.89
CA LEU A 159 6.48 -5.25 4.97
C LEU A 159 5.74 -4.30 5.92
N SER A 160 6.50 -3.65 6.80
CA SER A 160 6.00 -2.56 7.64
C SER A 160 6.89 -1.32 7.51
N LEU A 161 6.30 -0.16 7.78
CA LEU A 161 7.00 1.11 7.83
C LEU A 161 6.65 1.86 9.10
N GLU A 162 7.67 2.27 9.82
CA GLU A 162 7.59 3.18 10.96
C GLU A 162 8.27 4.51 10.61
N TYR A 163 7.90 5.56 11.32
CA TYR A 163 8.71 6.77 11.38
C TYR A 163 9.13 7.07 12.82
N GLU A 164 10.28 7.72 12.98
CA GLU A 164 10.76 8.26 14.25
C GLU A 164 11.32 9.67 14.04
N ALA A 165 10.98 10.59 14.94
CA ALA A 165 11.55 11.92 15.02
C ALA A 165 11.58 12.42 16.46
N GLY A 166 12.73 12.91 16.93
CA GLY A 166 12.87 13.47 18.28
C GLY A 166 12.50 12.50 19.42
N GLY A 167 12.69 11.20 19.23
CA GLY A 167 12.34 10.16 20.19
C GLY A 167 10.85 9.76 20.20
N VAL A 168 10.04 10.29 19.28
CA VAL A 168 8.63 9.90 19.10
C VAL A 168 8.48 9.21 17.75
N GLY A 169 7.82 8.05 17.74
CA GLY A 169 7.58 7.30 16.52
C GLY A 169 6.22 6.63 16.49
N ARG A 170 5.83 6.20 15.29
CA ARG A 170 4.59 5.46 15.05
C ARG A 170 4.71 4.61 13.78
N THR A 171 4.04 3.47 13.78
CA THR A 171 3.77 2.67 12.59
C THR A 171 2.85 3.41 11.62
N LEU A 172 3.35 3.62 10.40
CA LEU A 172 2.62 4.23 9.28
C LEU A 172 1.74 3.21 8.57
N PHE A 173 2.28 2.00 8.36
CA PHE A 173 1.52 0.82 7.95
C PHE A 173 2.22 -0.45 8.42
N GLU A 174 1.43 -1.50 8.53
CA GLU A 174 1.85 -2.87 8.81
C GLU A 174 1.21 -3.81 7.79
N ASP A 175 1.76 -5.01 7.68
CA ASP A 175 1.19 -6.11 6.89
C ASP A 175 0.95 -5.81 5.40
N CYS A 176 1.86 -5.08 4.78
CA CYS A 176 1.93 -5.01 3.32
C CYS A 176 2.60 -6.28 2.79
N TYR A 177 1.78 -7.25 2.38
CA TYR A 177 2.26 -8.54 1.86
C TYR A 177 2.78 -8.42 0.43
N LEU A 178 4.01 -8.87 0.20
CA LEU A 178 4.71 -8.84 -1.08
C LEU A 178 5.35 -10.20 -1.34
N LYS A 179 5.15 -10.73 -2.53
CA LYS A 179 5.88 -11.92 -3.00
C LYS A 179 7.08 -11.46 -3.82
N LEU A 180 8.27 -11.91 -3.43
CA LEU A 180 9.56 -11.50 -3.99
C LEU A 180 10.20 -12.65 -4.74
N GLU A 181 10.67 -12.37 -5.95
CA GLU A 181 11.53 -13.26 -6.75
C GLU A 181 13.02 -12.89 -6.61
N CYS A 182 13.33 -12.10 -5.59
CA CYS A 182 14.68 -11.63 -5.28
C CYS A 182 14.85 -11.54 -3.77
N GLU A 183 16.09 -11.39 -3.32
CA GLU A 183 16.37 -11.14 -1.91
C GLU A 183 15.81 -9.76 -1.49
N PRO A 184 15.24 -9.62 -0.28
CA PRO A 184 14.66 -8.35 0.18
C PRO A 184 15.62 -7.15 0.11
N GLN A 185 16.93 -7.39 0.23
CA GLN A 185 17.95 -6.34 0.22
C GLN A 185 18.15 -5.72 -1.18
N ILE A 186 17.71 -6.41 -2.24
CA ILE A 186 17.68 -5.89 -3.61
C ILE A 186 16.54 -4.87 -3.78
N VAL A 187 15.47 -5.02 -3.00
CA VAL A 187 14.35 -4.08 -2.99
C VAL A 187 14.73 -2.84 -2.19
N THR A 188 14.69 -1.69 -2.85
CA THR A 188 14.96 -0.38 -2.22
C THR A 188 13.73 0.51 -2.33
N PHE A 189 13.74 1.64 -1.64
CA PHE A 189 12.57 2.51 -1.55
C PHE A 189 12.89 3.95 -1.94
N MET A 190 11.94 4.56 -2.63
CA MET A 190 11.88 5.99 -2.89
C MET A 190 10.80 6.58 -1.99
N ILE A 191 11.23 7.28 -0.94
CA ILE A 191 10.37 7.88 0.08
C ILE A 191 10.51 9.38 0.00
N TYR A 192 9.39 10.10 -0.11
CA TYR A 192 9.42 11.55 -0.10
C TYR A 192 8.19 12.16 0.55
N THR A 193 8.41 13.36 1.10
CA THR A 193 7.34 14.21 1.64
C THR A 193 7.17 15.46 0.79
N ILE A 194 5.94 15.96 0.66
CA ILE A 194 5.63 17.23 0.00
C ILE A 194 4.87 18.09 1.03
N PRO A 195 5.30 19.33 1.31
CA PRO A 195 4.61 20.19 2.26
C PRO A 195 3.19 20.52 1.78
N VAL A 196 2.27 20.65 2.74
CA VAL A 196 0.88 21.07 2.50
C VAL A 196 0.57 22.27 3.39
N SER A 197 -0.23 23.19 2.88
CA SER A 197 -0.79 24.29 3.67
C SER A 197 -1.45 23.73 4.93
N SER A 198 -1.04 24.26 6.08
CA SER A 198 -1.41 23.75 7.39
C SER A 198 -1.39 24.84 8.45
N THR A 199 -2.11 24.59 9.53
CA THR A 199 -2.12 25.42 10.74
C THR A 199 -1.80 24.51 11.93
N PRO A 200 -0.65 24.67 12.61
CA PRO A 200 0.44 25.61 12.33
C PRO A 200 1.18 25.34 11.01
N PHE A 201 1.85 26.36 10.47
CA PHE A 201 2.57 26.27 9.20
C PHE A 201 3.73 25.26 9.27
N GLY A 202 3.87 24.46 8.21
CA GLY A 202 4.93 23.45 8.08
C GLY A 202 4.64 22.15 8.83
N ALA A 203 3.44 21.98 9.40
CA ALA A 203 3.08 20.81 10.18
C ALA A 203 2.49 19.66 9.35
N SER A 204 1.95 19.91 8.16
CA SER A 204 1.31 18.86 7.35
C SER A 204 2.06 18.60 6.04
N HIS A 205 2.14 17.33 5.69
CA HIS A 205 2.85 16.84 4.51
C HIS A 205 2.08 15.70 3.85
N ARG A 206 2.26 15.54 2.54
CA ARG A 206 1.94 14.32 1.81
C ARG A 206 3.16 13.42 1.84
N LEU A 207 3.01 12.20 2.31
CA LEU A 207 4.06 11.18 2.29
C LEU A 207 3.75 10.15 1.20
N ARG A 208 4.76 9.78 0.43
CA ARG A 208 4.68 8.77 -0.64
C ARG A 208 5.81 7.77 -0.49
N VAL A 209 5.48 6.49 -0.63
CA VAL A 209 6.41 5.38 -0.49
C VAL A 209 6.30 4.51 -1.73
N TRP A 210 7.40 4.46 -2.47
CA TRP A 210 7.55 3.62 -3.64
C TRP A 210 8.59 2.55 -3.36
N LEU A 211 8.27 1.30 -3.71
CA LEU A 211 9.29 0.28 -3.85
C LEU A 211 9.98 0.43 -5.20
N ARG A 212 11.24 0.00 -5.26
CA ARG A 212 12.13 0.05 -6.42
C ARG A 212 12.85 -1.29 -6.54
N THR A 213 12.75 -1.92 -7.70
CA THR A 213 13.50 -3.14 -8.02
C THR A 213 14.28 -3.00 -9.32
N PRO A 214 15.46 -3.61 -9.45
CA PRO A 214 16.21 -3.62 -10.71
C PRO A 214 15.37 -4.18 -11.87
N PHE A 215 15.63 -3.66 -13.06
CA PHE A 215 15.03 -4.12 -14.30
C PHE A 215 16.13 -4.56 -15.27
N VAL A 216 16.08 -5.82 -15.68
CA VAL A 216 16.95 -6.36 -16.72
C VAL A 216 16.12 -6.55 -17.99
N SER A 217 16.47 -5.82 -19.06
CA SER A 217 15.84 -6.01 -20.36
C SER A 217 16.26 -7.36 -20.94
N LEU A 218 15.30 -8.21 -21.30
CA LEU A 218 15.54 -9.50 -21.93
C LEU A 218 15.86 -9.40 -23.43
N SER A 219 15.94 -8.19 -24.01
CA SER A 219 16.16 -8.02 -25.45
C SER A 219 17.65 -8.03 -25.81
N PRO A 220 18.15 -8.99 -26.62
CA PRO A 220 19.56 -9.08 -27.03
C PRO A 220 20.02 -7.95 -27.96
N ALA A 221 19.13 -7.05 -28.40
CA ALA A 221 19.42 -5.98 -29.35
C ALA A 221 19.88 -4.64 -28.71
N SER A 222 19.98 -4.56 -27.37
CA SER A 222 20.25 -3.30 -26.64
C SER A 222 21.70 -3.18 -26.14
N SER A 223 22.67 -3.74 -26.85
CA SER A 223 24.10 -3.72 -26.48
C SER A 223 24.87 -2.48 -26.97
N ALA A 224 24.17 -1.41 -27.34
CA ALA A 224 24.81 -0.15 -27.72
C ALA A 224 24.10 1.05 -27.08
N ILE A 225 24.81 1.68 -26.13
CA ILE A 225 24.62 3.06 -25.67
C ILE A 225 23.58 3.26 -24.54
N SER A 226 23.83 2.66 -23.39
CA SER A 226 23.90 3.31 -22.06
C SER A 226 23.78 2.24 -20.98
N SER A 227 24.90 2.00 -20.29
CA SER A 227 25.02 1.13 -19.12
C SER A 227 24.37 1.77 -17.88
N GLY A 228 23.12 2.21 -18.00
CA GLY A 228 22.33 2.73 -16.90
C GLY A 228 21.57 1.59 -16.23
N GLU A 229 21.71 1.45 -14.92
CA GLU A 229 20.81 0.61 -14.13
C GLU A 229 19.39 1.15 -14.29
N SER A 230 18.48 0.30 -14.76
CA SER A 230 17.06 0.64 -14.94
C SER A 230 16.24 -0.02 -13.84
N TYR A 231 15.17 0.63 -13.42
CA TYR A 231 14.38 0.18 -12.28
C TYR A 231 12.88 0.26 -12.56
N ILE A 232 12.14 -0.71 -12.01
CA ILE A 232 10.69 -0.66 -11.91
C ILE A 232 10.32 -0.12 -10.53
N TYR A 233 9.40 0.83 -10.52
CA TYR A 233 8.87 1.44 -9.32
C TYR A 233 7.38 1.12 -9.18
N GLN A 234 6.96 0.76 -7.98
CA GLN A 234 5.54 0.62 -7.64
C GLN A 234 5.25 1.44 -6.39
N ARG A 235 4.18 2.24 -6.39
CA ARG A 235 3.77 2.91 -5.15
C ARG A 235 3.00 1.92 -4.29
N ILE A 236 3.49 1.70 -3.08
CA ILE A 236 2.89 0.75 -2.14
C ILE A 236 2.09 1.43 -1.05
N TRP A 237 2.41 2.68 -0.74
CA TRP A 237 1.73 3.40 0.32
C TRP A 237 1.79 4.91 0.13
N LYS A 238 0.76 5.59 0.64
CA LYS A 238 0.68 7.05 0.70
C LYS A 238 -0.08 7.48 1.95
N SER A 239 0.24 8.69 2.42
CA SER A 239 -0.61 9.43 3.35
C SER A 239 -0.67 10.89 2.92
N ASP A 240 -1.87 11.48 2.96
CA ASP A 240 -2.09 12.92 2.76
C ASP A 240 -2.26 13.67 4.08
N ASP A 241 -2.13 12.98 5.21
CA ASP A 241 -2.32 13.50 6.57
C ASP A 241 -1.08 13.26 7.44
N PHE A 242 0.12 13.26 6.86
CA PHE A 242 1.35 13.07 7.62
C PHE A 242 1.70 14.38 8.34
N LYS A 243 1.51 14.41 9.68
CA LYS A 243 1.70 15.61 10.50
C LYS A 243 2.98 15.55 11.32
N ILE A 244 3.93 16.42 11.00
CA ILE A 244 5.19 16.58 11.72
C ILE A 244 5.81 17.94 11.39
N GLY A 245 6.54 18.52 12.35
CA GLY A 245 7.37 19.70 12.09
C GLY A 245 8.25 20.05 13.30
N ALA A 246 9.33 20.78 13.05
CA ALA A 246 10.25 21.27 14.07
C ALA A 246 10.16 22.79 14.21
N GLY A 247 10.12 23.25 15.46
CA GLY A 247 9.98 24.69 15.78
C GLY A 247 8.69 25.28 15.21
N LEU A 248 7.56 24.56 15.32
CA LEU A 248 6.26 25.08 14.91
C LEU A 248 5.91 26.28 15.79
N ASN A 249 5.51 27.39 15.16
CA ASN A 249 5.15 28.59 15.89
C ASN A 249 3.66 28.55 16.25
N PHE A 250 3.37 28.22 17.50
CA PHE A 250 2.01 28.19 18.03
C PHE A 250 1.52 29.57 18.52
N GLU A 251 2.41 30.56 18.66
CA GLU A 251 2.08 31.90 19.15
C GLU A 251 1.43 32.77 18.05
N VAL A 252 1.79 32.53 16.79
CA VAL A 252 1.24 33.24 15.62
C VAL A 252 -0.11 32.68 15.16
N LEU A 253 -0.66 31.72 15.91
CA LEU A 253 -1.97 31.16 15.65
C LEU A 253 -3.07 32.21 15.92
N SER A 254 -4.18 32.12 15.18
CA SER A 254 -5.29 33.08 15.29
C SER A 254 -5.78 33.23 16.73
N SER A 255 -6.05 34.46 17.17
CA SER A 255 -6.66 34.77 18.47
C SER A 255 -8.05 34.17 18.68
N LYS A 256 -8.68 33.63 17.63
CA LYS A 256 -9.94 32.88 17.71
C LYS A 256 -9.75 31.41 18.11
N LEU A 257 -8.51 30.92 18.20
CA LEU A 257 -8.23 29.54 18.58
C LEU A 257 -8.31 29.39 20.10
N VAL A 258 -8.94 28.30 20.52
CA VAL A 258 -8.95 27.86 21.92
C VAL A 258 -7.80 26.89 22.09
N MET A 259 -6.78 27.27 22.87
CA MET A 259 -5.63 26.41 23.19
C MET A 259 -5.76 25.85 24.61
N GLY A 260 -5.47 24.57 24.76
CA GLY A 260 -5.32 23.97 26.09
C GLY A 260 -4.09 24.52 26.79
N VAL A 261 -4.22 24.89 28.05
CA VAL A 261 -3.09 25.24 28.91
C VAL A 261 -2.76 24.04 29.76
N ARG A 262 -1.47 23.72 29.87
CA ARG A 262 -0.99 22.63 30.70
C ARG A 262 -1.39 22.88 32.16
N ASP A 263 -2.04 21.90 32.78
CA ASP A 263 -2.34 21.94 34.20
C ASP A 263 -1.03 22.06 35.01
N PRO A 264 -0.91 23.01 35.96
CA PRO A 264 0.29 23.19 36.78
C PRO A 264 0.76 21.91 37.49
N ASP A 265 -0.15 20.99 37.80
CA ASP A 265 0.17 19.77 38.54
C ASP A 265 0.60 18.60 37.63
N SER A 266 0.81 18.83 36.33
CA SER A 266 1.21 17.80 35.37
C SER A 266 2.75 17.72 35.16
N PRO A 267 3.35 16.54 34.91
CA PRO A 267 2.68 15.25 34.71
C PRO A 267 2.40 14.56 36.05
N ARG A 268 1.18 14.03 36.22
CA ARG A 268 0.85 13.17 37.36
C ARG A 268 1.10 11.72 36.97
N VAL A 269 1.75 10.96 37.86
CA VAL A 269 1.92 9.51 37.69
C VAL A 269 0.78 8.82 38.43
N GLU A 270 -0.27 8.45 37.69
CA GLU A 270 -1.38 7.67 38.26
C GLU A 270 -1.07 6.19 38.15
N ARG A 271 -1.13 5.47 39.28
CA ARG A 271 -0.85 4.03 39.31
C ARG A 271 -2.08 3.17 39.05
N ASP A 272 -3.30 3.67 39.26
CA ASP A 272 -4.54 2.89 39.14
C ASP A 272 -5.73 3.78 38.73
N HIS A 273 -5.82 4.18 37.45
CA HIS A 273 -7.04 4.79 36.93
C HIS A 273 -7.88 3.75 36.17
N PRO A 274 -9.17 3.58 36.48
CA PRO A 274 -10.06 2.75 35.69
C PRO A 274 -10.12 3.34 34.27
N ARG A 275 -9.70 2.56 33.27
CA ARG A 275 -9.77 2.97 31.87
C ARG A 275 -11.23 3.21 31.51
N LEU A 276 -11.54 4.41 31.04
CA LEU A 276 -12.79 4.69 30.34
C LEU A 276 -12.77 3.91 29.02
N VAL A 277 -13.12 2.63 29.07
CA VAL A 277 -13.36 1.83 27.87
C VAL A 277 -14.72 2.27 27.31
N PRO A 278 -14.81 2.75 26.06
CA PRO A 278 -16.09 3.01 25.43
C PRO A 278 -16.90 1.71 25.47
N ARG A 279 -18.06 1.70 26.16
CA ARG A 279 -18.97 0.56 26.10
C ARG A 279 -19.45 0.43 24.66
N LEU A 280 -18.96 -0.57 23.93
CA LEU A 280 -19.61 -1.00 22.70
C LEU A 280 -21.04 -1.43 23.06
N PRO A 281 -22.06 -1.05 22.27
CA PRO A 281 -23.42 -1.52 22.49
C PRO A 281 -23.43 -3.05 22.46
N GLN A 282 -23.77 -3.68 23.59
CA GLN A 282 -23.99 -5.12 23.63
C GLN A 282 -25.18 -5.44 22.72
N PRO A 283 -25.07 -6.45 21.83
CA PRO A 283 -26.23 -6.95 21.11
C PRO A 283 -27.27 -7.45 22.14
N PRO A 284 -28.57 -7.31 21.87
CA PRO A 284 -29.61 -7.75 22.78
C PRO A 284 -29.42 -9.23 23.07
N VAL A 285 -29.37 -9.57 24.36
CA VAL A 285 -29.40 -10.96 24.83
C VAL A 285 -30.75 -11.51 24.40
N ASN A 286 -30.77 -12.36 23.38
CA ASN A 286 -31.95 -13.14 23.04
C ASN A 286 -32.30 -13.96 24.29
N ALA A 287 -33.47 -13.67 24.86
CA ALA A 287 -34.07 -14.50 25.88
C ALA A 287 -34.23 -15.91 25.29
N VAL A 288 -33.50 -16.86 25.85
CA VAL A 288 -33.72 -18.27 25.60
C VAL A 288 -35.06 -18.62 26.22
N ASP A 289 -36.03 -18.89 25.36
CA ASP A 289 -37.36 -19.36 25.72
C ASP A 289 -37.24 -20.80 26.24
N HIS A 290 -37.21 -20.95 27.56
CA HIS A 290 -37.38 -22.25 28.21
C HIS A 290 -38.88 -22.46 28.43
N GLY A 291 -39.52 -23.07 27.43
CA GLY A 291 -40.91 -23.52 27.49
C GLY A 291 -41.05 -24.96 26.99
N TYR A 292 -40.52 -25.92 27.76
CA TYR A 292 -41.03 -27.29 27.74
C TYR A 292 -41.62 -27.58 29.11
N ASP A 293 -42.95 -27.57 29.20
CA ASP A 293 -43.68 -28.46 30.08
C ASP A 293 -45.15 -28.61 29.64
N ARG A 294 -45.53 -29.88 29.52
CA ARG A 294 -46.85 -30.49 29.20
C ARG A 294 -47.26 -30.66 27.74
#